data_AF-A0A8S2TLW8-F1
#
_entry.id   AF-A0A8S2TLW8-F1
#
_cell.length_a   1.000
_cell.length_b   1.000
_cell.length_c   1.000
_cell.angle_alpha   90.00
_cell.angle_beta   90.00
_cell.angle_gamma   90.00
#
_symmetry.space_group_name_H-M   'P 1'
#
loop_
_entity.id
_entity.type
_entity.pdbx_description
1 polymer ?
#
loop_
_entity_poly.entity_id
_entity_poly.type
_entity_poly.pdbx_seq_one_letter_code
_entity_poly.pdbx_strand_id
1 'polypeptide(L)'
;TAESVQTAVIVFNDWTSQEISLYDEGEFVEVEWTVGPIPIDDNIGKEIIIRYDTDIDSQSKYYTDANGREVLERTRDYRPTWNYTVVENVSG
;
A
#
# COMPACT_ATOMS: atom_id res chain seq x y z
N THR A 1 15.53 -28.26 -5.97
CA THR A 1 15.08 -28.50 -4.58
C THR A 1 14.03 -27.45 -4.32
N ALA A 2 12.87 -27.77 -3.71
CA ALA A 2 11.91 -26.72 -3.39
C ALA A 2 12.57 -25.72 -2.44
N GLU A 3 12.48 -24.43 -2.75
CA GLU A 3 12.93 -23.36 -1.84
C GLU A 3 12.14 -23.46 -0.54
N SER A 4 12.83 -23.30 0.59
CA SER A 4 12.15 -23.28 1.88
C SER A 4 11.58 -21.88 2.12
N VAL A 5 10.37 -21.83 2.67
CA VAL A 5 9.62 -20.60 2.91
C VAL A 5 9.09 -20.61 4.35
N GLN A 6 9.21 -19.46 5.02
CA GLN A 6 8.58 -19.20 6.30
C GLN A 6 7.43 -18.23 6.10
N THR A 7 6.28 -18.56 6.65
CA THR A 7 5.04 -17.82 6.40
C THR A 7 4.37 -17.42 7.71
N ALA A 8 3.88 -16.19 7.79
CA ALA A 8 3.00 -15.71 8.83
C ALA A 8 1.67 -15.26 8.22
N VAL A 9 0.56 -15.81 8.72
CA VAL A 9 -0.79 -15.45 8.28
C VAL A 9 -1.44 -14.54 9.32
N ILE A 10 -1.97 -13.40 8.87
CA ILE A 10 -2.72 -12.44 9.68
C ILE A 10 -4.15 -12.42 9.16
N VAL A 11 -5.09 -12.82 10.01
CA VAL A 11 -6.53 -12.70 9.73
C VAL A 11 -7.04 -11.47 10.48
N PHE A 12 -7.52 -10.46 9.75
CA PHE A 12 -8.03 -9.23 10.34
C PHE A 12 -9.52 -9.32 10.66
N ASN A 13 -10.30 -9.95 9.77
CA ASN A 13 -11.73 -10.20 9.89
C ASN A 13 -12.16 -11.28 8.88
N ASP A 14 -13.46 -11.58 8.83
CA ASP A 14 -14.05 -12.64 8.00
C ASP A 14 -13.86 -12.48 6.48
N TRP A 15 -13.42 -11.32 5.99
CA TRP A 15 -13.28 -11.01 4.56
C TRP A 15 -11.93 -10.36 4.20
N THR A 16 -11.00 -10.21 5.14
CA THR A 16 -9.64 -9.73 4.86
C THR A 16 -8.57 -10.49 5.62
N SER A 17 -7.56 -10.97 4.90
CA SER A 17 -6.36 -11.58 5.47
C SER A 17 -5.11 -11.17 4.69
N GLN A 18 -3.95 -11.36 5.30
CA GLN A 18 -2.64 -11.13 4.71
C GLN A 18 -1.73 -12.32 5.02
N GLU A 19 -0.89 -12.66 4.06
CA GLU A 19 0.18 -13.63 4.19
C GLU A 19 1.52 -12.93 3.98
N ILE A 20 2.44 -13.12 4.93
CA ILE A 20 3.79 -12.56 4.89
C ILE A 20 4.75 -13.73 4.75
N SER A 21 5.47 -13.79 3.63
CA SER A 21 6.35 -14.90 3.28
C SER A 21 7.81 -14.44 3.16
N LEU A 22 8.70 -15.22 3.76
CA LEU A 22 10.14 -15.07 3.71
C LEU A 22 10.75 -16.32 3.07
N TYR A 23 11.37 -16.14 1.91
CA TYR A 23 12.09 -17.21 1.21
C TYR A 23 13.55 -17.23 1.63
N ASP A 24 14.15 -18.42 1.62
CA ASP A 24 15.59 -18.55 1.80
C ASP A 24 16.34 -17.71 0.75
N GLU A 25 17.34 -16.96 1.19
CA GLU A 25 18.15 -16.06 0.34
C GLU A 25 17.37 -14.95 -0.39
N GLY A 26 16.11 -14.70 -0.02
CA GLY A 26 15.31 -13.61 -0.60
C GLY A 26 15.76 -12.21 -0.14
N GLU A 27 15.87 -11.27 -1.09
CA GLU A 27 16.18 -9.86 -0.80
C GLU A 27 14.96 -9.06 -0.29
N PHE A 28 13.76 -9.62 -0.40
CA PHE A 28 12.50 -8.94 -0.13
C PHE A 28 11.56 -9.81 0.72
N VAL A 29 10.64 -9.15 1.41
CA VAL A 29 9.50 -9.78 2.07
C VAL A 29 8.33 -9.81 1.10
N GLU A 30 7.78 -10.99 0.82
CA GLU A 30 6.55 -11.11 0.03
C GLU A 30 5.34 -10.87 0.92
N VAL A 31 4.43 -10.01 0.47
CA VAL A 31 3.22 -9.67 1.20
C VAL A 31 2.03 -9.86 0.26
N GLU A 32 1.30 -10.95 0.45
CA GLU A 32 0.06 -11.25 -0.27
C GLU A 32 -1.15 -10.83 0.59
N TRP A 33 -2.18 -10.27 -0.04
CA TRP A 33 -3.44 -9.92 0.63
C TRP A 33 -4.63 -10.54 -0.08
N THR A 34 -5.57 -11.03 0.72
CA THR A 34 -6.88 -11.47 0.24
C THR A 34 -7.93 -10.52 0.80
N VAL A 35 -8.72 -9.93 -0.09
CA VAL A 35 -9.81 -9.00 0.26
C VAL A 35 -11.08 -9.44 -0.47
N GLY A 36 -12.07 -9.91 0.27
CA GLY A 36 -13.40 -10.16 -0.23
C GLY A 36 -14.11 -11.37 0.39
N PRO A 37 -15.45 -11.47 0.20
CA PRO A 37 -16.31 -10.47 -0.43
C PRO A 37 -16.46 -9.22 0.46
N ILE A 38 -16.30 -8.03 -0.12
CA ILE A 38 -16.43 -6.77 0.63
C ILE A 38 -17.90 -6.62 1.05
N PRO A 39 -18.22 -6.48 2.35
CA PRO A 39 -19.60 -6.36 2.79
C PRO A 39 -20.20 -5.04 2.31
N ILE A 40 -21.33 -5.11 1.62
CA ILE A 40 -22.03 -3.93 1.05
C ILE A 40 -23.51 -3.88 1.45
N ASP A 41 -23.95 -4.75 2.36
CA ASP A 41 -25.35 -4.82 2.81
C ASP A 41 -25.80 -3.52 3.50
N ASP A 42 -24.85 -2.70 3.97
CA ASP A 42 -25.07 -1.37 4.53
C ASP A 42 -25.27 -0.28 3.47
N ASN A 43 -25.15 -0.60 2.18
CA ASN A 43 -25.15 0.34 1.04
C ASN A 43 -24.02 1.40 1.10
N ILE A 44 -22.92 1.11 1.81
CA ILE A 44 -21.75 1.99 1.90
C ILE A 44 -20.60 1.38 1.10
N GLY A 45 -20.15 2.10 0.06
CA GLY A 45 -18.95 1.75 -0.69
C GLY A 45 -17.70 1.80 0.19
N LYS A 46 -16.80 0.83 0.02
CA LYS A 46 -15.59 0.71 0.85
C LYS A 46 -14.35 0.66 -0.05
N GLU A 47 -13.39 1.51 0.26
CA GLU A 47 -12.08 1.57 -0.39
C GLU A 47 -11.05 1.07 0.63
N ILE A 48 -10.47 -0.10 0.36
CA ILE A 48 -9.56 -0.77 1.30
C ILE A 48 -8.13 -0.37 0.93
N ILE A 49 -7.34 -0.03 1.95
CA ILE A 49 -5.93 0.31 1.79
C ILE A 49 -5.06 -0.58 2.68
N ILE A 50 -3.82 -0.79 2.25
CA ILE A 50 -2.74 -1.25 3.11
C ILE A 50 -1.87 -0.04 3.41
N ARG A 51 -1.63 0.24 4.69
CA ARG A 51 -0.81 1.37 5.13
C ARG A 51 0.39 0.87 5.91
N TYR A 52 1.57 1.30 5.48
CA TYR A 52 2.82 1.10 6.20
C TYR A 52 3.17 2.40 6.93
N ASP A 53 3.21 2.34 8.25
CA ASP A 53 3.57 3.46 9.11
C ASP A 53 5.01 3.23 9.63
N THR A 54 5.90 4.19 9.41
CA THR A 54 7.31 4.15 9.85
C THR A 54 7.73 5.48 10.47
N ASP A 55 8.87 5.50 11.14
CA ASP A 55 9.49 6.69 11.73
C ASP A 55 10.44 7.43 10.76
N ILE A 56 10.44 7.05 9.48
CA ILE A 56 11.27 7.69 8.45
C ILE A 56 10.81 9.14 8.23
N ASP A 57 11.73 10.10 8.40
CA ASP A 57 11.49 11.50 8.04
C ASP A 57 11.59 11.69 6.52
N SER A 58 10.51 11.40 5.82
CA SER A 58 10.41 11.54 4.36
C SER A 58 10.28 12.98 3.88
N GLN A 59 10.14 13.96 4.78
CA GLN A 59 9.89 15.36 4.44
C GLN A 59 8.69 15.56 3.51
N SER A 60 7.64 14.74 3.67
CA SER A 60 6.44 14.72 2.82
C SER A 60 6.67 14.32 1.36
N LYS A 61 7.83 13.75 1.05
CA LYS A 61 8.20 13.27 -0.30
C LYS A 61 7.98 11.77 -0.43
N TYR A 62 7.56 11.35 -1.62
CA TYR A 62 7.42 9.96 -2.01
C TYR A 62 7.63 9.81 -3.51
N TYR A 63 7.79 8.57 -3.98
CA TYR A 63 8.15 8.28 -5.36
C TYR A 63 7.17 7.29 -5.97
N THR A 64 6.74 7.57 -7.20
CA THR A 64 5.83 6.71 -7.98
C THR A 64 6.41 6.54 -9.37
N ASP A 65 6.36 5.33 -9.91
CA ASP A 65 6.71 5.09 -11.30
C ASP A 65 5.62 5.62 -12.26
N ALA A 66 6.01 5.94 -13.48
CA ALA A 66 5.12 6.20 -14.60
C ALA A 66 5.00 4.95 -15.47
N ASN A 67 3.97 4.14 -15.22
CA ASN A 67 3.68 2.91 -15.98
C ASN A 67 4.85 1.90 -16.00
N GLY A 68 5.54 1.74 -14.88
CA GLY A 68 6.69 0.84 -14.71
C GLY A 68 7.99 1.37 -15.30
N ARG A 69 8.09 2.68 -15.58
CA ARG A 69 9.27 3.29 -16.22
C ARG A 69 9.95 4.33 -15.32
N GLU A 70 9.75 5.61 -15.61
CA GLU A 70 10.43 6.70 -14.93
C GLU A 70 9.88 6.87 -13.51
N VAL A 71 10.76 7.10 -12.55
CA VAL A 71 10.39 7.38 -11.16
C VAL A 71 10.20 8.89 -11.01
N LEU A 72 9.02 9.30 -10.53
CA LEU A 72 8.67 10.69 -10.31
C LEU A 72 8.61 11.00 -8.82
N GLU A 73 9.24 12.10 -8.40
CA GLU A 73 9.07 12.66 -7.05
C GLU A 73 7.68 13.29 -6.92
N ARG A 74 7.01 12.99 -5.81
CA ARG A 74 5.75 13.59 -5.40
C ARG A 74 5.93 14.23 -4.03
N THR A 75 5.31 15.38 -3.82
CA THR A 75 5.25 16.06 -2.53
C THR A 75 3.79 16.20 -2.15
N ARG A 76 3.43 15.79 -0.92
CA ARG A 76 2.07 15.93 -0.41
C ARG A 76 1.63 17.39 -0.47
N ASP A 77 0.37 17.63 -0.86
CA ASP A 77 -0.24 18.97 -0.92
C ASP A 77 0.47 19.99 -1.84
N TYR A 78 1.19 19.51 -2.85
CA TYR A 78 1.98 20.35 -3.75
C TYR A 78 1.69 20.09 -5.23
N ARG A 79 1.89 21.14 -6.06
CA ARG A 79 1.89 21.05 -7.52
C ARG A 79 3.06 21.84 -8.11
N PRO A 80 3.80 21.28 -9.08
CA PRO A 80 4.96 21.95 -9.67
C PRO A 80 4.59 23.10 -10.62
N THR A 81 3.37 23.12 -11.15
CA THR A 81 2.98 23.99 -12.27
C THR A 81 2.02 25.12 -11.88
N TRP A 82 1.42 25.08 -10.69
CA TRP A 82 0.56 26.17 -10.19
C TRP A 82 0.51 26.18 -8.66
N ASN A 83 0.03 27.28 -8.09
CA ASN A 83 -0.20 27.38 -6.64
C ASN A 83 -1.44 26.57 -6.24
N TYR A 84 -1.22 25.45 -5.57
CA TYR A 84 -2.29 24.53 -5.19
C TYR A 84 -2.90 24.92 -3.84
N THR A 85 -4.23 24.97 -3.79
CA THR A 85 -4.99 25.10 -2.54
C THR A 85 -5.62 23.75 -2.24
N VAL A 86 -5.26 23.16 -1.09
CA VAL A 86 -5.80 21.86 -0.67
C VAL A 86 -7.28 22.02 -0.35
N VAL A 87 -8.10 21.23 -1.03
CA VAL A 87 -9.55 21.11 -0.76
C VAL A 87 -9.91 19.74 -0.20
N GLU A 88 -9.13 18.71 -0.55
CA GLU A 88 -9.26 17.34 -0.08
C GLU A 88 -7.88 16.79 0.29
N ASN A 89 -7.70 16.40 1.55
CA ASN A 89 -6.39 16.02 2.08
C ASN A 89 -5.94 14.60 1.66
N VAL A 90 -6.87 13.78 1.15
CA VAL A 90 -6.62 12.37 0.80
C VAL A 90 -6.70 12.14 -0.71
N SER A 91 -7.72 12.67 -1.38
CA SER A 91 -7.97 12.42 -2.81
C SER A 91 -7.27 13.40 -3.76
N GLY A 92 -6.34 14.23 -3.24
CA GLY A 92 -5.77 15.39 -3.94
C GLY A 92 -4.48 15.16 -4.70
#